data_AF-A0A424H5J0-F1
#
_entry.id   AF-A0A424H5J0-F1
#
_cell.length_a   1.000
_cell.length_b   1.000
_cell.length_c   1.000
_cell.angle_alpha   90.00
_cell.angle_beta   90.00
_cell.angle_gamma   90.00
#
_symmetry.space_group_name_H-M   'P 1'
#
loop_
_entity.id
_entity.type
_entity.pdbx_description
1 polymer ?
#
loop_
_entity_poly.entity_id
_entity_poly.type
_entity_poly.pdbx_seq_one_letter_code
_entity_poly.pdbx_strand_id
1 'polypeptide(L)'
;MVLLSNRSEVSNKWIDEFQDRYLKDYYPCLFVFVKKGRLPNPSLVLEPEARRISKLFDEADEYVFLDDEDEEEVDEEDEPTAGDPSKDPFLAKLGNGRRSLTLPNIRNLIVSEDDTLAGD
;
A
#
# COMPACT_ATOMS: atom_id res chain seq x y z
N MET A 1 -5.24 10.32 -3.35
CA MET A 1 -4.67 10.89 -4.59
C MET A 1 -4.33 12.36 -4.35
N VAL A 2 -3.16 12.81 -4.79
CA VAL A 2 -2.68 14.18 -4.60
C VAL A 2 -2.16 14.74 -5.93
N LEU A 3 -2.65 15.91 -6.32
CA LEU A 3 -2.20 16.61 -7.51
C LEU A 3 -1.24 17.74 -7.13
N LEU A 4 0.00 17.65 -7.61
CA LEU A 4 1.05 18.63 -7.33
C LEU A 4 1.09 19.68 -8.44
N SER A 5 0.30 20.74 -8.27
CA SER A 5 0.25 21.92 -9.16
C SER A 5 0.96 23.13 -8.55
N ASN A 6 1.42 24.06 -9.40
CA ASN A 6 1.96 25.37 -9.00
C ASN A 6 3.08 25.33 -7.93
N ARG A 7 4.08 24.47 -8.14
CA ARG A 7 5.19 24.22 -7.21
C ARG A 7 6.41 25.14 -7.38
N SER A 8 6.25 26.31 -7.99
CA SER A 8 7.38 27.20 -8.33
C SER A 8 8.16 27.70 -7.11
N GLU A 9 7.51 27.74 -5.95
CA GLU A 9 8.08 28.24 -4.68
C GLU A 9 8.59 27.12 -3.78
N VAL A 10 8.44 25.86 -4.20
CA VAL A 10 8.76 24.68 -3.40
C VAL A 10 9.94 23.96 -4.04
N SER A 11 10.94 23.61 -3.24
CA SER A 11 12.10 22.87 -3.72
C SER A 11 11.73 21.42 -4.06
N ASN A 12 12.42 20.81 -5.03
CA ASN A 12 12.21 19.40 -5.36
C ASN A 12 12.47 18.51 -4.14
N LYS A 13 13.53 18.80 -3.37
CA LYS A 13 13.86 18.07 -2.14
C LYS A 13 12.68 17.99 -1.16
N TRP A 14 11.97 19.10 -0.97
CA TRP A 14 10.82 19.11 -0.07
C TRP A 14 9.68 18.23 -0.60
N ILE A 15 9.49 18.18 -1.91
CA ILE A 15 8.46 17.35 -2.55
C ILE A 15 8.83 15.88 -2.38
N ASP A 16 10.09 15.53 -2.56
CA ASP A 16 10.59 14.17 -2.37
C ASP A 16 10.39 13.75 -0.90
N GLU A 17 10.84 14.56 0.06
CA GLU A 17 10.60 14.33 1.50
C GLU A 17 9.11 14.24 1.84
N PHE A 18 8.26 14.99 1.15
CA PHE A 18 6.81 14.93 1.32
C PHE A 18 6.24 13.59 0.85
N GLN A 19 6.66 13.10 -0.33
CA GLN A 19 6.22 11.82 -0.88
C GLN A 19 6.74 10.64 -0.07
N ASP A 20 8.02 10.68 0.33
CA ASP A 20 8.71 9.63 1.06
C ASP A 20 7.99 9.24 2.36
N ARG A 21 7.38 10.21 3.06
CA ARG A 21 6.59 9.93 4.26
C ARG A 21 5.42 9.00 3.99
N TYR A 22 4.68 9.24 2.91
CA TYR A 22 3.54 8.39 2.55
C TYR A 22 3.98 7.05 1.98
N LEU A 23 5.09 7.02 1.24
CA LEU A 23 5.66 5.79 0.72
C LEU A 23 6.12 4.87 1.87
N LYS A 24 6.80 5.44 2.87
CA LYS A 24 7.28 4.72 4.06
C LYS A 24 6.14 4.13 4.89
N ASP A 25 5.03 4.83 4.99
CA ASP A 25 3.83 4.36 5.69
C ASP A 25 2.96 3.43 4.83
N TYR A 26 3.43 3.06 3.63
CA TYR A 26 2.68 2.28 2.63
C TYR A 26 1.28 2.84 2.36
N TYR A 27 1.15 4.16 2.44
CA TYR A 27 -0.14 4.82 2.32
C TYR A 27 -0.63 4.75 0.87
N PRO A 28 -1.90 4.38 0.62
CA PRO A 28 -2.41 4.18 -0.74
C PRO A 28 -2.68 5.51 -1.46
N CYS A 29 -1.63 6.25 -1.80
CA CYS A 29 -1.70 7.58 -2.40
C CYS A 29 -0.91 7.67 -3.69
N LEU A 30 -1.61 7.96 -4.78
CA LEU A 30 -1.00 8.36 -6.05
C LEU A 30 -0.67 9.87 -6.03
N PHE A 31 0.61 10.21 -6.23
CA PHE A 31 1.09 11.57 -6.44
C PHE A 31 1.29 11.84 -7.93
N VAL A 32 0.67 12.90 -8.45
CA VAL A 32 0.77 13.24 -9.88
C VAL A 32 1.20 14.69 -10.05
N PHE A 33 2.28 14.89 -10.81
CA PHE A 33 2.73 16.22 -11.19
C PHE A 33 1.85 16.81 -12.29
N VAL A 34 1.28 17.98 -12.03
CA VAL A 34 0.58 18.77 -13.04
C VAL A 34 1.59 19.67 -13.73
N LYS A 35 1.70 19.60 -15.06
CA LYS A 35 2.57 20.47 -15.87
C LYS A 35 1.70 21.28 -16.83
N LYS A 36 1.81 22.61 -16.79
CA LYS A 36 1.02 23.53 -17.65
C LYS A 36 -0.50 23.29 -17.60
N GLY A 37 -1.02 22.98 -16.41
CA GLY A 37 -2.45 22.66 -16.22
C GLY A 37 -2.89 21.33 -16.83
N ARG A 38 -1.96 20.47 -17.24
CA ARG A 38 -2.24 19.16 -17.82
C ARG A 38 -1.65 18.03 -16.97
N LEU A 39 -2.41 16.95 -16.89
CA LEU A 39 -1.96 15.68 -16.33
C LEU A 39 -1.23 14.89 -17.43
N PRO A 40 -0.14 14.19 -17.09
CA PRO A 40 0.57 13.35 -18.06
C PRO A 40 -0.32 12.20 -18.54
N ASN A 41 -1.12 11.62 -17.66
CA ASN A 41 -2.10 10.59 -17.97
C ASN A 41 -3.43 10.92 -17.24
N PRO A 42 -4.39 11.58 -17.90
CA PRO A 42 -5.67 11.95 -17.29
C PRO A 42 -6.52 10.74 -16.89
N SER A 43 -6.50 9.65 -17.66
CA SER A 43 -7.19 8.41 -17.31
C SER A 43 -6.70 7.87 -15.97
N LEU A 44 -5.43 8.11 -15.62
CA LEU A 44 -4.88 7.72 -14.33
C LEU A 44 -5.66 8.31 -13.14
N VAL A 45 -6.23 9.49 -13.34
CA VAL A 45 -6.89 10.32 -12.32
C VAL A 45 -8.41 10.26 -12.41
N LEU A 46 -8.95 10.12 -13.62
CA LEU A 46 -10.39 10.20 -13.89
C LEU A 46 -11.13 8.87 -13.75
N GLU A 47 -10.41 7.74 -13.81
CA GLU A 47 -11.03 6.44 -13.64
C GLU A 47 -11.60 6.31 -12.21
N PRO A 48 -12.89 5.99 -12.05
CA PRO A 48 -13.54 5.90 -10.74
C PRO A 48 -13.19 4.60 -10.00
N GLU A 49 -12.52 3.66 -10.67
CA GLU A 49 -12.15 2.38 -10.09
C GLU A 49 -11.05 2.54 -9.04
N ALA A 50 -11.25 1.88 -7.90
CA ALA A 50 -10.24 1.81 -6.86
C ALA A 50 -9.02 1.03 -7.37
N ARG A 51 -7.89 1.72 -7.51
CA ARG A 51 -6.61 1.10 -7.84
C ARG A 51 -6.19 0.20 -6.68
N ARG A 52 -6.26 -1.11 -6.87
CA ARG A 52 -5.68 -2.07 -5.94
C ARG A 52 -4.16 -1.94 -6.05
N ILE A 53 -3.52 -1.66 -4.92
CA ILE A 53 -2.04 -1.62 -4.83
C ILE A 53 -1.51 -3.04 -4.68
N SER A 54 -2.28 -3.91 -4.03
CA SER A 54 -1.93 -5.32 -3.92
C SER A 54 -2.27 -6.05 -5.21
N LYS A 55 -1.25 -6.71 -5.74
CA LYS A 55 -1.32 -7.67 -6.84
C LYS A 55 -1.74 -9.08 -6.43
N LEU A 56 -2.02 -9.30 -5.13
CA LEU A 56 -2.39 -10.60 -4.57
C LEU A 56 -3.58 -11.28 -5.27
N PHE A 57 -4.42 -10.50 -5.96
CA PHE A 57 -5.64 -10.98 -6.63
C PHE A 57 -5.50 -11.06 -8.15
N ASP A 58 -4.33 -10.74 -8.69
CA ASP A 58 -4.06 -10.81 -10.12
C ASP A 58 -3.63 -12.26 -10.48
N GLU A 59 -3.81 -12.68 -11.73
CA GLU A 59 -3.41 -14.02 -12.19
C GLU A 59 -1.87 -14.16 -12.09
N ALA A 60 -1.42 -15.18 -11.38
CA ALA A 60 -0.04 -15.29 -10.85
C ALA A 60 1.04 -15.64 -11.91
N ASP A 61 0.74 -15.50 -13.20
CA ASP A 61 1.57 -16.05 -14.27
C ASP A 61 2.88 -15.27 -14.51
N GLU A 62 3.12 -14.16 -13.80
CA GLU A 62 4.21 -13.21 -14.09
C GLU A 62 5.21 -12.96 -12.92
N TYR A 63 5.09 -13.66 -11.79
CA TYR A 63 5.93 -13.36 -10.60
C TYR A 63 7.14 -14.28 -10.45
N VAL A 64 8.33 -13.67 -10.33
CA VAL A 64 9.52 -14.28 -9.74
C VAL A 64 9.45 -14.04 -8.23
N PHE A 65 9.23 -15.10 -7.44
CA PHE A 65 9.27 -15.03 -5.98
C PHE A 65 10.71 -15.22 -5.51
N LEU A 66 11.16 -14.38 -4.58
CA LEU A 66 12.45 -14.60 -3.90
C LEU A 66 12.33 -15.82 -3.00
N ASP A 67 13.18 -16.81 -3.22
CA ASP A 67 13.43 -17.83 -2.21
C ASP A 67 14.42 -17.28 -1.19
N ASP A 68 14.24 -17.64 0.09
CA ASP A 68 15.04 -17.07 1.19
C ASP A 68 16.52 -17.56 1.14
N GLU A 69 16.84 -18.51 0.25
CA GLU A 69 18.18 -19.08 0.09
C GLU A 69 19.04 -18.35 -0.97
N ASP A 70 18.42 -17.64 -1.92
CA ASP A 70 19.12 -16.96 -3.01
C ASP A 70 19.03 -15.43 -2.85
N GLU A 71 19.71 -14.92 -1.82
CA GLU A 71 19.91 -13.49 -1.56
C GLU A 71 21.00 -12.89 -2.48
N GLU A 72 21.20 -13.46 -3.69
CA GLU A 72 22.17 -12.96 -4.67
C GLU A 72 21.57 -11.90 -5.59
N GLU A 73 22.30 -10.78 -5.69
CA GLU A 73 21.99 -9.52 -6.37
C GLU A 73 21.17 -9.65 -7.66
N VAL A 74 19.86 -9.36 -7.56
CA VAL A 74 19.06 -9.03 -8.74
C VAL A 74 19.30 -7.55 -9.06
N ASP A 75 20.27 -7.28 -9.92
CA ASP A 75 20.46 -5.99 -10.58
C ASP A 75 19.77 -6.00 -11.96
N GLU A 76 18.46 -5.78 -12.00
CA GLU A 76 17.80 -5.23 -13.19
C GLU A 76 16.73 -4.21 -12.76
N GLU A 77 17.01 -2.95 -13.05
CA GLU A 77 16.20 -1.77 -12.76
C GLU A 77 14.70 -2.00 -13.07
N ASP A 78 13.85 -1.80 -12.05
CA ASP A 78 12.38 -1.60 -12.12
C ASP A 78 11.42 -2.81 -12.17
N GLU A 79 11.84 -4.06 -11.96
CA GLU A 79 10.86 -5.15 -11.72
C GLU A 79 10.38 -5.19 -10.25
N PRO A 80 9.06 -5.12 -9.98
CA PRO A 80 8.55 -5.23 -8.61
C PRO A 80 8.61 -6.69 -8.15
N THR A 81 9.69 -7.06 -7.46
CA THR A 81 9.82 -8.39 -6.86
C THR A 81 8.83 -8.53 -5.70
N ALA A 82 7.94 -9.52 -5.79
CA ALA A 82 6.97 -9.84 -4.75
C ALA A 82 7.52 -10.92 -3.82
N GLY A 83 7.27 -10.80 -2.51
CA GLY A 83 7.54 -11.89 -1.57
C GLY A 83 6.62 -13.09 -1.82
N ASP A 84 7.11 -14.30 -1.55
CA ASP A 84 6.32 -15.54 -1.71
C ASP A 84 5.03 -15.51 -0.84
N PRO A 85 3.83 -15.47 -1.45
CA PRO A 85 2.56 -15.45 -0.74
C PRO A 85 2.35 -16.68 0.15
N SER A 86 3.04 -17.79 -0.14
CA SER A 86 2.99 -19.03 0.64
C SER A 86 3.65 -18.88 2.01
N LYS A 87 4.63 -17.98 2.12
CA LYS A 87 5.38 -17.68 3.35
C LYS A 87 4.68 -16.62 4.21
N ASP A 88 3.72 -15.87 3.67
CA ASP A 88 3.01 -14.81 4.40
C ASP A 88 2.05 -15.41 5.47
N PRO A 89 2.29 -15.14 6.78
CA PRO A 89 1.44 -15.63 7.86
C PRO A 89 -0.02 -15.16 7.79
N PHE A 90 -0.28 -13.99 7.19
CA PHE A 90 -1.63 -13.46 7.00
C PHE A 90 -2.36 -14.10 5.82
N LEU A 91 -1.63 -14.77 4.92
CA LEU A 91 -2.19 -15.51 3.79
C LEU A 91 -2.36 -17.00 4.08
N ALA A 92 -1.69 -17.55 5.08
CA ALA A 92 -1.87 -18.93 5.50
C ALA A 92 -3.34 -19.26 5.84
N LYS A 93 -3.83 -20.40 5.32
CA LYS A 93 -5.21 -20.89 5.53
C LYS A 93 -5.21 -22.20 6.31
N LEU A 94 -6.19 -22.36 7.19
CA LEU A 94 -6.51 -23.61 7.86
C LEU A 94 -7.24 -24.56 6.88
N GLY A 95 -7.31 -25.85 7.21
CA GLY A 95 -8.02 -26.84 6.36
C GLY A 95 -9.52 -26.57 6.15
N ASN A 96 -10.11 -25.67 6.94
CA ASN A 96 -11.49 -25.19 6.77
C ASN A 96 -11.59 -23.92 5.88
N GLY A 97 -10.50 -23.46 5.28
CA GLY A 97 -10.43 -22.28 4.41
C GLY A 97 -10.34 -20.93 5.11
N ARG A 98 -10.41 -20.88 6.45
CA ARG A 98 -10.24 -19.62 7.23
C ARG A 98 -8.75 -19.24 7.30
N ARG A 99 -8.44 -17.95 7.44
CA ARG A 99 -7.06 -17.50 7.71
C ARG A 99 -6.59 -18.04 9.06
N SER A 100 -5.34 -18.48 9.14
CA SER A 100 -4.70 -18.91 10.39
C SER A 100 -4.65 -17.76 11.40
N LEU A 101 -4.31 -16.55 10.93
CA LEU A 101 -4.35 -15.34 11.74
C LEU A 101 -5.74 -14.69 11.67
N THR A 102 -6.52 -14.81 12.75
CA THR A 102 -7.86 -14.22 12.83
C THR A 102 -7.80 -12.79 13.34
N LEU A 103 -8.59 -11.89 12.72
CA LEU A 103 -8.80 -10.57 13.28
C LEU A 103 -9.44 -10.66 14.68
N PRO A 104 -8.99 -9.85 15.65
CA PRO A 104 -9.63 -9.78 16.95
C PRO A 104 -11.10 -9.36 16.82
N ASN A 105 -11.95 -9.81 17.75
CA ASN A 105 -13.34 -9.39 17.78
C ASN A 105 -13.41 -7.90 18.07
N ILE A 106 -14.07 -7.13 17.19
CA ILE A 106 -14.16 -5.66 17.31
C ILE A 106 -14.75 -5.21 18.65
N ARG A 107 -15.64 -6.02 19.24
CA ARG A 107 -16.23 -5.73 20.55
C ARG A 107 -15.19 -5.63 21.67
N ASN A 108 -14.03 -6.27 21.51
CA ASN A 108 -12.95 -6.23 22.49
C ASN A 108 -12.05 -4.99 22.32
N LEU A 109 -12.21 -4.24 21.23
CA LEU A 109 -11.41 -3.05 20.91
C LEU A 109 -12.18 -1.74 21.09
N ILE A 110 -13.52 -1.82 21.15
CA ILE A 110 -14.37 -0.67 21.43
C ILE A 110 -14.42 -0.49 22.95
N VAL A 111 -13.87 0.61 23.44
CA VAL A 111 -14.16 1.10 24.80
C VAL A 111 -15.58 1.63 24.78
N SER A 112 -16.49 1.03 25.54
CA SER A 112 -17.82 1.60 25.74
C SER A 112 -17.68 2.93 26.49
N GLU A 113 -18.31 3.99 25.98
CA GLU A 113 -18.37 5.31 26.64
C GLU A 113 -18.93 5.24 28.08
N ASP A 114 -19.66 4.17 28.39
CA ASP A 114 -20.24 3.91 29.72
C ASP A 114 -19.20 3.67 30.83
N ASP A 115 -17.96 3.29 30.52
CA ASP A 115 -16.91 3.08 31.54
C ASP A 115 -16.24 4.39 32.02
N THR A 116 -16.56 5.53 31.41
CA THR A 116 -16.01 6.84 31.83
C THR A 116 -16.91 7.63 32.78
N LEU A 117 -18.12 7.15 33.07
CA LEU A 117 -19.09 7.82 33.96
C LEU A 117 -19.31 7.12 35.32
N ALA A 118 -18.63 6.01 35.59
CA ALA A 118 -18.74 5.26 36.84
C ALA A 118 -17.57 5.55 37.82
N GLY A 119 -17.12 6.80 37.88
CA GLY A 119 -16.08 7.26 38.79
C GLY A 119 -16.37 8.65 39.34
N ASP A 120 -17.40 8.75 40.20
CA ASP A 120 -17.57 9.82 41.19
C ASP A 120 -17.65 9.18 42.58
#